data_AF-A0A8S1T3C6-F1
#
_entry.id   AF-A0A8S1T3C6-F1
#
_cell.length_a   1.000
_cell.length_b   1.000
_cell.length_c   1.000
_cell.angle_alpha   90.00
_cell.angle_beta   90.00
_cell.angle_gamma   90.00
#
_symmetry.space_group_name_H-M   'P 1'
#
loop_
_entity.id
_entity.type
_entity.pdbx_description
1 polymer ?
#
loop_
_entity_poly.entity_id
_entity_poly.type
_entity_poly.pdbx_seq_one_letter_code
_entity_poly.pdbx_strand_id
1 'polypeptide(L)'
;MNFLRQADFFGIPFIQQIDLKQSIYKSAFGGLVTLLIFSASVAYSIWVLYLWQINQLSPKISNSIYKSDFKLLDMNYDIIKLYFWRFDQDMIDPFEEKILLPLVMYTTNFSFTELETLEISNETTIDGISKFIIPKMRLAFQEFNGEIFTTTEMYIQIVKCSEIYLKPNEKCASQELIDKFYKQSLNIAVLQIHYKQLNSKDCSEQTSVQEFYIQLEQQNCYTLNTFLQSSFYEIRDSFLFGSPRYIEYINGALIQPQTNSIEYCKLAYDNDVLGLIYIVMKGNQVKTIFEYPHAGDLLANIGSIVSVLFMIKYLIIIINQYFLNNQIIKQLIELYYPEYKHITIQKNWKRQIKLVKYQNNQVDLKEFQSFYEKIYDQMKSKFSFINLLYEISRIQLLIRSTKSREEFRKSHQIGIKLNFSNEKEFNFSAAKPSFTQRACSNPLYLTDEEVDILSLNERTREINYDKIPDELSEQNDFYEINKIT
;
A
#
# COMPACT_ATOMS: atom_id res chain seq x y z
N MET A 1 11.04 -11.08 -35.35
CA MET A 1 10.10 -9.93 -35.25
C MET A 1 8.64 -10.33 -35.05
N ASN A 2 8.14 -11.42 -35.65
CA ASN A 2 6.73 -11.82 -35.53
C ASN A 2 6.31 -12.18 -34.09
N PHE A 3 7.18 -12.84 -33.32
CA PHE A 3 6.95 -13.14 -31.91
C PHE A 3 6.70 -11.87 -31.06
N LEU A 4 7.53 -10.84 -31.23
CA LEU A 4 7.35 -9.56 -30.52
C LEU A 4 6.03 -8.90 -30.90
N ARG A 5 5.63 -8.92 -32.17
CA ARG A 5 4.32 -8.39 -32.57
C ARG A 5 3.17 -9.19 -31.98
N GLN A 6 3.30 -10.51 -31.79
CA GLN A 6 2.26 -11.32 -31.14
C GLN A 6 2.13 -11.01 -29.65
N ALA A 7 3.26 -10.77 -28.98
CA ALA A 7 3.35 -10.44 -27.56
C ALA A 7 2.84 -9.03 -27.20
N ASP A 8 2.52 -8.17 -28.18
CA ASP A 8 1.91 -6.87 -27.94
C ASP A 8 0.45 -7.05 -27.47
N PHE A 9 0.23 -6.87 -26.16
CA PHE A 9 -1.11 -6.84 -25.56
C PHE A 9 -1.76 -5.45 -25.64
N PHE A 10 -1.02 -4.42 -26.08
CA PHE A 10 -1.46 -3.03 -26.17
C PHE A 10 -1.73 -2.60 -27.62
N GLY A 11 -2.07 -3.58 -28.48
CA GLY A 11 -2.47 -3.33 -29.86
C GLY A 11 -3.72 -2.46 -29.97
N ILE A 12 -3.86 -1.79 -31.11
CA ILE A 12 -4.95 -0.83 -31.35
C ILE A 12 -5.89 -1.39 -32.42
N PRO A 13 -7.22 -1.30 -32.25
CA PRO A 13 -8.15 -1.65 -33.30
C PRO A 13 -7.92 -0.77 -34.54
N PHE A 14 -7.85 -1.39 -35.71
CA PHE A 14 -7.77 -0.70 -36.98
C PHE A 14 -9.17 -0.16 -37.33
N ILE A 15 -9.39 1.14 -37.16
CA ILE A 15 -10.73 1.76 -37.27
C ILE A 15 -11.30 1.68 -38.70
N GLN A 16 -10.43 1.65 -39.72
CA GLN A 16 -10.85 1.56 -41.12
C GLN A 16 -10.38 0.23 -41.71
N GLN A 17 -11.09 -0.87 -41.48
CA GLN A 17 -10.71 -2.20 -41.99
C GLN A 17 -10.61 -2.23 -43.53
N ILE A 18 -9.40 -2.07 -44.06
CA ILE A 18 -9.10 -2.23 -45.50
C ILE A 18 -8.73 -3.69 -45.81
N ASP A 19 -8.23 -4.45 -44.82
CA ASP A 19 -7.93 -5.88 -44.93
C ASP A 19 -8.77 -6.69 -43.92
N LEU A 20 -9.58 -7.64 -44.41
CA LEU A 20 -10.44 -8.52 -43.61
C LEU A 20 -9.68 -9.33 -42.56
N LYS A 21 -8.35 -9.49 -42.72
CA LYS A 21 -7.52 -10.30 -41.82
C LYS A 21 -6.84 -9.51 -40.69
N GLN A 22 -6.82 -8.18 -40.72
CA GLN A 22 -6.11 -7.35 -39.73
C GLN A 22 -7.04 -6.36 -39.03
N SER A 23 -7.66 -6.81 -37.93
CA SER A 23 -8.50 -5.95 -37.09
C SER A 23 -7.73 -5.17 -36.03
N ILE A 24 -6.48 -5.55 -35.73
CA ILE A 24 -5.66 -4.95 -34.66
C ILE A 24 -4.23 -4.71 -35.17
N TYR A 25 -3.75 -3.47 -35.07
CA TYR A 25 -2.35 -3.16 -35.27
C TYR A 25 -1.54 -3.49 -34.02
N LYS A 26 -0.49 -4.30 -34.18
CA LYS A 26 0.46 -4.68 -33.14
C LYS A 26 1.88 -4.36 -33.57
N SER A 27 2.67 -3.75 -32.69
CA SER A 27 4.04 -3.34 -33.00
C SER A 27 5.07 -4.18 -32.24
N ALA A 28 6.26 -4.35 -32.84
CA ALA A 28 7.35 -5.07 -32.18
C ALA A 28 7.87 -4.32 -30.94
N PHE A 29 7.76 -2.98 -30.95
CA PHE A 29 8.07 -2.12 -29.82
C PHE A 29 7.07 -2.32 -28.68
N GLY A 30 5.76 -2.33 -28.98
CA GLY A 30 4.71 -2.60 -28.00
C GLY A 30 4.86 -3.96 -27.34
N GLY A 31 5.24 -4.99 -28.12
CA GLY A 31 5.57 -6.31 -27.59
C GLY A 31 6.78 -6.34 -26.66
N LEU A 32 7.86 -5.61 -27.00
CA LEU A 32 9.03 -5.50 -26.13
C LEU A 32 8.68 -4.82 -24.80
N VAL A 33 7.91 -3.73 -24.85
CA VAL A 33 7.48 -3.03 -23.63
C VAL A 33 6.52 -3.89 -22.80
N THR A 34 5.65 -4.66 -23.45
CA THR A 34 4.79 -5.63 -22.77
C THR A 34 5.63 -6.64 -21.98
N LEU A 35 6.63 -7.26 -22.61
CA LEU A 35 7.53 -8.20 -21.94
C LEU A 35 8.28 -7.57 -20.76
N LEU A 36 8.74 -6.32 -20.90
CA LEU A 36 9.40 -5.60 -19.81
C LEU A 36 8.46 -5.36 -18.63
N ILE A 37 7.22 -4.93 -18.87
CA ILE A 37 6.21 -4.70 -17.82
C ILE A 37 5.90 -6.00 -17.08
N PHE A 38 5.68 -7.10 -17.81
CA PHE A 38 5.42 -8.40 -17.19
C PHE A 38 6.61 -8.90 -16.38
N SER A 39 7.83 -8.78 -16.91
CA SER A 39 9.06 -9.15 -16.20
C SER A 39 9.25 -8.33 -14.92
N ALA A 40 9.08 -7.01 -15.00
CA ALA A 40 9.17 -6.12 -13.84
C ALA A 40 8.08 -6.43 -12.78
N SER A 41 6.86 -6.74 -13.22
CA SER A 41 5.75 -7.11 -12.34
C SER A 41 6.02 -8.43 -11.59
N VAL A 42 6.56 -9.44 -12.29
CA VAL A 42 6.94 -10.73 -11.67
C VAL A 42 8.10 -10.52 -10.70
N ALA A 43 9.14 -9.79 -11.11
CA ALA A 43 10.28 -9.48 -10.25
C ALA A 43 9.85 -8.73 -8.97
N TYR A 44 8.95 -7.75 -9.10
CA TYR A 44 8.38 -7.03 -7.96
C TYR A 44 7.56 -7.94 -7.05
N SER A 45 6.75 -8.84 -7.62
CA SER A 45 5.97 -9.81 -6.84
C SER A 45 6.86 -10.74 -6.03
N ILE A 46 7.92 -11.27 -6.64
CA ILE A 46 8.93 -12.10 -5.96
C ILE A 46 9.61 -11.32 -4.84
N TRP A 47 9.97 -10.05 -5.10
CA TRP A 47 10.58 -9.18 -4.11
C TRP A 47 9.69 -8.93 -2.89
N VAL A 48 8.39 -8.65 -3.10
CA VAL A 48 7.43 -8.45 -2.00
C VAL A 48 7.26 -9.73 -1.17
N LEU A 49 7.19 -10.90 -1.82
CA LEU A 49 7.13 -12.19 -1.12
C LEU A 49 8.41 -12.48 -0.34
N TYR A 50 9.57 -12.11 -0.88
CA TYR A 50 10.84 -12.23 -0.18
C TYR A 50 10.87 -11.34 1.08
N LEU A 51 10.47 -10.06 0.97
CA LEU A 51 10.38 -9.13 2.11
C LEU A 51 9.41 -9.62 3.19
N TRP A 52 8.30 -10.23 2.78
CA TRP A 52 7.36 -10.87 3.70
C TRP A 52 8.00 -12.05 4.43
N GLN A 53 8.69 -12.95 3.71
CA GLN A 53 9.33 -14.14 4.29
C GLN A 53 10.39 -13.79 5.35
N ILE A 54 11.09 -12.67 5.18
CA ILE A 54 12.13 -12.21 6.12
C ILE A 54 11.59 -11.25 7.21
N ASN A 55 10.27 -11.13 7.37
CA ASN A 55 9.61 -10.26 8.35
C ASN A 55 10.06 -8.79 8.29
N GLN A 56 10.41 -8.30 7.09
CA GLN A 56 10.80 -6.90 6.89
C GLN A 56 9.60 -5.98 6.60
N LEU A 57 8.40 -6.54 6.48
CA LEU A 57 7.17 -5.77 6.41
C LEU A 57 6.67 -5.47 7.83
N SER A 58 6.55 -4.19 8.18
CA SER A 58 6.07 -3.80 9.50
C SER A 58 4.62 -4.23 9.71
N PRO A 59 4.28 -4.83 10.87
CA PRO A 59 2.89 -5.12 11.19
C PRO A 59 2.12 -3.83 11.45
N LYS A 60 0.80 -3.90 11.30
CA LYS A 60 -0.12 -2.89 11.80
C LYS A 60 -0.23 -3.10 13.32
N ILE A 61 0.03 -2.06 14.10
CA ILE A 61 -0.04 -2.09 15.56
C ILE A 61 -1.23 -1.23 15.97
N SER A 62 -2.14 -1.80 16.75
CA SER A 62 -3.25 -1.06 17.36
C SER A 62 -3.30 -1.30 18.85
N ASN A 63 -3.50 -0.22 19.60
CA ASN A 63 -3.59 -0.25 21.05
C ASN A 63 -5.01 0.13 21.47
N SER A 64 -5.55 -0.62 22.42
CA SER A 64 -6.85 -0.34 23.03
C SER A 64 -6.79 -0.61 24.52
N ILE A 65 -7.63 0.06 25.30
CA ILE A 65 -7.79 -0.24 26.71
C ILE A 65 -8.76 -1.42 26.81
N TYR A 66 -8.32 -2.48 27.46
CA TYR A 66 -9.06 -3.72 27.62
C TYR A 66 -9.21 -4.05 29.10
N LYS A 67 -10.40 -4.56 29.46
CA LYS A 67 -10.65 -5.08 30.80
C LYS A 67 -10.10 -6.51 30.86
N SER A 68 -9.01 -6.70 31.58
CA SER A 68 -8.28 -7.97 31.66
C SER A 68 -8.73 -8.83 32.82
N ASP A 69 -8.87 -10.13 32.60
CA ASP A 69 -9.00 -11.13 33.67
C ASP A 69 -7.64 -11.70 34.15
N PHE A 70 -6.52 -11.18 33.61
CA PHE A 70 -5.14 -11.53 33.93
C PHE A 70 -4.82 -13.03 33.90
N LYS A 71 -5.64 -13.83 33.20
CA LYS A 71 -5.52 -15.30 33.20
C LYS A 71 -4.25 -15.79 32.51
N LEU A 72 -3.72 -15.02 31.57
CA LEU A 72 -2.52 -15.37 30.80
C LEU A 72 -1.26 -14.72 31.34
N LEU A 73 -1.38 -13.91 32.40
CA LEU A 73 -0.25 -13.20 32.97
C LEU A 73 0.75 -14.20 33.57
N ASP A 74 1.90 -14.33 32.92
CA ASP A 74 3.00 -15.10 33.47
C ASP A 74 3.70 -14.28 34.56
N MET A 75 3.60 -14.75 35.80
CA MET A 75 4.32 -14.18 36.95
C MET A 75 5.52 -15.04 37.37
N ASN A 76 5.87 -16.09 36.60
CA ASN A 76 6.91 -17.05 36.98
C ASN A 76 8.34 -16.60 36.63
N TYR A 77 8.57 -15.30 36.51
CA TYR A 77 9.89 -14.71 36.31
C TYR A 77 10.15 -13.61 37.34
N ASP A 78 11.43 -13.24 37.51
CA ASP A 78 11.87 -12.29 38.54
C ASP A 78 11.49 -10.84 38.17
N ILE A 79 10.21 -10.50 38.32
CA ILE A 79 9.66 -9.18 37.98
C ILE A 79 10.26 -8.10 38.86
N ILE A 80 10.50 -8.41 40.13
CA ILE A 80 11.05 -7.46 41.10
C ILE A 80 12.38 -8.01 41.62
N LYS A 81 13.41 -7.17 41.61
CA LYS A 81 14.67 -7.41 42.31
C LYS A 81 14.97 -6.21 43.19
N LEU A 82 15.42 -6.46 44.41
CA LEU A 82 15.86 -5.43 45.37
C LEU A 82 17.33 -5.68 45.68
N TYR A 83 18.15 -4.63 45.73
CA TYR A 83 19.53 -4.75 46.22
C TYR A 83 19.98 -3.44 46.86
N PHE A 84 21.08 -3.47 47.63
CA PHE A 84 21.70 -2.26 48.12
C PHE A 84 22.79 -1.79 47.15
N TRP A 85 22.77 -0.52 46.77
CA TRP A 85 23.75 0.00 45.80
C TRP A 85 25.09 0.27 46.47
N ARG A 86 26.10 -0.50 46.08
CA ARG A 86 27.48 -0.36 46.55
C ARG A 86 28.36 0.14 45.40
N PHE A 87 28.82 1.39 45.49
CA PHE A 87 29.84 1.92 44.57
C PHE A 87 31.28 1.47 44.94
N ASP A 88 31.49 0.99 46.17
CA ASP A 88 32.79 0.53 46.69
C ASP A 88 32.60 -0.76 47.51
N GLN A 89 33.59 -1.64 47.49
CA GLN A 89 33.60 -2.88 48.27
C GLN A 89 33.62 -2.61 49.78
N ASP A 90 34.21 -1.50 50.21
CA ASP A 90 34.33 -1.14 51.62
C ASP A 90 33.03 -0.62 52.25
N MET A 91 31.98 -0.38 51.45
CA MET A 91 30.68 0.04 51.97
C MET A 91 29.90 -1.10 52.60
N ILE A 92 29.19 -0.74 53.67
CA ILE A 92 28.39 -1.67 54.46
C ILE A 92 27.07 -1.92 53.73
N ASP A 93 26.85 -3.16 53.32
CA ASP A 93 25.55 -3.62 52.84
C ASP A 93 24.64 -3.91 54.04
N PRO A 94 23.54 -3.16 54.23
CA PRO A 94 22.68 -3.33 55.39
C PRO A 94 21.91 -4.65 55.36
N PHE A 95 21.73 -5.28 54.19
CA PHE A 95 21.02 -6.54 54.05
C PHE A 95 21.94 -7.74 54.36
N GLU A 96 23.18 -7.72 53.88
CA GLU A 96 24.16 -8.78 54.18
C GLU A 96 24.59 -8.78 55.64
N GLU A 97 24.86 -7.60 56.21
CA GLU A 97 25.29 -7.44 57.60
C GLU A 97 24.13 -7.46 58.60
N LYS A 98 22.89 -7.65 58.14
CA LYS A 98 21.68 -7.73 58.98
C LYS A 98 21.49 -6.48 59.86
N ILE A 99 21.75 -5.31 59.29
CA ILE A 99 21.34 -4.03 59.88
C ILE A 99 19.86 -3.79 59.57
N LEU A 100 19.47 -4.05 58.31
CA LEU A 100 18.11 -3.95 57.81
C LEU A 100 17.65 -5.30 57.29
N LEU A 101 16.38 -5.60 57.49
CA LEU A 101 15.74 -6.81 56.99
C LEU A 101 14.68 -6.44 55.95
N PRO A 102 14.77 -7.00 54.73
CA PRO A 102 13.69 -6.95 53.77
C PRO A 102 12.64 -8.00 54.15
N LEU A 103 11.46 -7.56 54.55
CA LEU A 103 10.32 -8.41 54.87
C LEU A 103 9.26 -8.29 53.78
N VAL A 104 8.55 -9.36 53.49
CA VAL A 104 7.38 -9.36 52.59
C VAL A 104 6.13 -9.72 53.38
N MET A 105 5.04 -9.02 53.09
CA MET A 105 3.70 -9.41 53.51
C MET A 105 2.72 -9.23 52.36
N TYR A 106 1.59 -9.93 52.44
CA TYR A 106 0.50 -9.83 51.48
C TYR A 106 -0.76 -9.33 52.17
N THR A 107 -1.60 -8.60 51.47
CA THR A 107 -3.00 -8.43 51.87
C THR A 107 -3.80 -9.53 51.19
N THR A 108 -4.64 -10.27 51.92
CA THR A 108 -5.63 -11.17 51.32
C THR A 108 -6.98 -10.79 51.88
N ASN A 109 -7.93 -10.41 51.01
CA ASN A 109 -9.26 -9.92 51.42
C ASN A 109 -9.19 -8.82 52.49
N PHE A 110 -8.32 -7.82 52.30
CA PHE A 110 -8.11 -6.69 53.23
C PHE A 110 -7.52 -7.05 54.61
N SER A 111 -7.00 -8.27 54.78
CA SER A 111 -6.27 -8.68 55.99
C SER A 111 -4.80 -8.94 55.67
N PHE A 112 -3.89 -8.46 56.52
CA PHE A 112 -2.45 -8.68 56.35
C PHE A 112 -2.05 -10.10 56.76
N THR A 113 -1.21 -10.73 55.94
CA THR A 113 -0.54 -11.98 56.30
C THR A 113 0.63 -11.70 57.25
N GLU A 114 1.17 -12.74 57.86
CA GLU A 114 2.41 -12.65 58.64
C GLU A 114 3.58 -12.17 57.75
N LEU A 115 4.54 -11.49 58.38
CA LEU A 115 5.75 -10.99 57.74
C LEU A 115 6.74 -12.16 57.54
N GLU A 116 7.16 -12.37 56.30
CA GLU A 116 8.19 -13.35 55.93
C GLU A 116 9.49 -12.64 55.58
N THR A 117 10.64 -13.12 56.06
CA THR A 117 11.95 -12.59 55.65
C THR A 117 12.27 -12.97 54.22
N LEU A 118 12.67 -12.00 53.39
CA LEU A 118 13.19 -12.27 52.06
C LEU A 118 14.65 -12.70 52.13
N GLU A 119 14.96 -13.86 51.55
CA GLU A 119 16.32 -14.36 51.49
C GLU A 119 17.13 -13.64 50.39
N ILE A 120 18.41 -13.41 50.67
CA ILE A 120 19.36 -12.89 49.68
C ILE A 120 19.64 -14.02 48.68
N SER A 121 19.45 -13.73 47.40
CA SER A 121 19.72 -14.67 46.31
C SER A 121 21.24 -14.84 46.08
N ASN A 122 21.59 -15.90 45.38
CA ASN A 122 22.97 -16.11 44.91
C ASN A 122 23.30 -15.27 43.67
N GLU A 123 22.32 -14.55 43.10
CA GLU A 123 22.52 -13.70 41.94
C GLU A 123 23.12 -12.36 42.36
N THR A 124 24.13 -11.90 41.62
CA THR A 124 24.77 -10.60 41.84
C THR A 124 24.44 -9.62 40.72
N THR A 125 24.53 -8.34 41.04
CA THR A 125 24.46 -7.23 40.08
C THR A 125 25.52 -7.35 38.98
N ILE A 126 25.39 -6.57 37.90
CA ILE A 126 26.26 -6.63 36.71
C ILE A 126 27.74 -6.39 37.06
N ASP A 127 28.00 -5.54 38.06
CA ASP A 127 29.31 -5.24 38.62
C ASP A 127 29.82 -6.32 39.60
N GLY A 128 28.98 -7.27 39.99
CA GLY A 128 29.32 -8.38 40.90
C GLY A 128 29.47 -7.98 42.37
N ILE A 129 29.12 -6.74 42.74
CA ILE A 129 29.40 -6.18 44.07
C ILE A 129 28.22 -6.42 45.04
N SER A 130 26.99 -6.30 44.56
CA SER A 130 25.78 -6.42 45.38
C SER A 130 25.00 -7.68 45.04
N LYS A 131 24.34 -8.27 46.04
CA LYS A 131 23.44 -9.42 45.86
C LYS A 131 21.99 -8.98 45.73
N PHE A 132 21.24 -9.68 44.89
CA PHE A 132 19.80 -9.42 44.74
C PHE A 132 18.99 -10.13 45.82
N ILE A 133 17.88 -9.50 46.19
CA ILE A 133 16.76 -10.07 46.94
C ILE A 133 15.61 -10.17 45.94
N ILE A 134 15.12 -11.38 45.72
CA ILE A 134 14.14 -11.68 44.66
C ILE A 134 12.85 -12.19 45.31
N PRO A 135 11.88 -11.32 45.57
CA PRO A 135 10.62 -11.74 46.15
C PRO A 135 9.76 -12.50 45.13
N LYS A 136 9.13 -13.59 45.56
CA LYS A 136 8.16 -14.34 44.75
C LYS A 136 6.82 -13.62 44.74
N MET A 137 6.48 -12.93 43.66
CA MET A 137 5.24 -12.19 43.57
C MET A 137 4.01 -13.10 43.57
N ARG A 138 3.00 -12.77 44.39
CA ARG A 138 1.72 -13.47 44.48
C ARG A 138 0.58 -12.45 44.44
N LEU A 139 0.13 -12.08 43.25
CA LEU A 139 -1.04 -11.23 43.08
C LEU A 139 -2.25 -12.07 42.67
N ALA A 140 -3.43 -11.72 43.17
CA ALA A 140 -4.68 -12.39 42.83
C ALA A 140 -5.75 -11.35 42.49
N PHE A 141 -6.68 -11.74 41.62
CA PHE A 141 -7.70 -10.87 41.05
C PHE A 141 -9.07 -11.51 41.19
N GLN A 142 -10.08 -10.69 41.53
CA GLN A 142 -11.47 -11.11 41.52
C GLN A 142 -12.33 -10.06 40.80
N GLU A 143 -13.38 -10.55 40.14
CA GLU A 143 -14.37 -9.70 39.50
C GLU A 143 -15.55 -9.48 40.45
N PHE A 144 -15.85 -8.22 40.77
CA PHE A 144 -16.98 -7.81 41.58
C PHE A 144 -17.80 -6.77 40.82
N ASN A 145 -19.09 -7.01 40.60
CA ASN A 145 -20.00 -6.11 39.87
C ASN A 145 -19.51 -5.65 38.48
N GLY A 146 -18.74 -6.48 37.79
CA GLY A 146 -18.17 -6.10 36.49
C GLY A 146 -16.95 -5.19 36.58
N GLU A 147 -16.35 -5.02 37.75
CA GLU A 147 -15.05 -4.37 37.97
C GLU A 147 -14.06 -5.41 38.49
N ILE A 148 -12.79 -5.32 38.07
CA ILE A 148 -11.75 -6.28 38.47
C ILE A 148 -10.88 -5.63 39.52
N PHE A 149 -10.83 -6.25 40.69
CA PHE A 149 -10.07 -5.80 41.84
C PHE A 149 -8.94 -6.77 42.14
N THR A 150 -7.81 -6.20 42.56
CA THR A 150 -6.70 -6.97 43.10
C THR A 150 -7.04 -7.34 44.53
N THR A 151 -7.23 -8.64 44.78
CA THR A 151 -7.56 -9.19 46.10
C THR A 151 -6.35 -9.58 46.90
N THR A 152 -5.21 -9.76 46.22
CA THR A 152 -3.92 -9.95 46.85
C THR A 152 -2.93 -8.90 46.41
N GLU A 153 -2.52 -8.05 47.33
CA GLU A 153 -1.50 -7.01 47.11
C GLU A 153 -0.24 -7.38 47.89
N MET A 154 0.90 -6.84 47.47
CA MET A 154 2.19 -7.20 48.02
C MET A 154 2.85 -5.97 48.65
N TYR A 155 3.46 -6.15 49.81
CA TYR A 155 4.19 -5.10 50.52
C TYR A 155 5.58 -5.63 50.85
N ILE A 156 6.62 -4.89 50.45
CA ILE A 156 7.99 -5.15 50.88
C ILE A 156 8.37 -4.06 51.88
N GLN A 157 8.67 -4.46 53.12
CA GLN A 157 9.11 -3.57 54.18
C GLN A 157 10.61 -3.71 54.37
N ILE A 158 11.33 -2.60 54.36
CA ILE A 158 12.72 -2.51 54.79
C ILE A 158 12.70 -2.01 56.23
N VAL A 159 12.90 -2.93 57.17
CA VAL A 159 12.82 -2.65 58.60
C VAL A 159 14.19 -2.73 59.26
N LYS A 160 14.34 -2.07 60.41
CA LYS A 160 15.50 -2.33 61.28
C LYS A 160 15.48 -3.79 61.74
N CYS A 161 16.66 -4.40 61.78
CA CYS A 161 16.77 -5.80 62.20
C CYS A 161 16.20 -6.01 63.60
N SER A 162 15.35 -7.04 63.72
CA SER A 162 14.79 -7.53 64.98
C SER A 162 14.97 -9.03 65.03
N GLU A 163 15.42 -9.54 66.18
CA GLU A 163 15.72 -10.97 66.37
C GLU A 163 14.49 -11.87 66.19
N ILE A 164 13.26 -11.31 66.29
CA ILE A 164 12.00 -12.05 66.11
C ILE A 164 11.81 -12.62 64.70
N TYR A 165 12.42 -11.98 63.69
CA TYR A 165 12.31 -12.39 62.29
C TYR A 165 13.49 -13.26 61.84
N LEU A 166 14.54 -13.38 62.65
CA LEU A 166 15.74 -14.11 62.31
C LEU A 166 15.61 -15.62 62.60
N LYS A 167 16.38 -16.43 61.86
CA LYS A 167 16.47 -17.88 62.13
C LYS A 167 17.15 -18.12 63.49
N PRO A 168 16.85 -19.24 64.18
CA PRO A 168 17.52 -19.58 65.43
C PRO A 168 19.05 -19.59 65.26
N ASN A 169 19.77 -18.85 66.11
CA ASN A 169 21.22 -18.60 66.11
C ASN A 169 21.73 -17.43 65.24
N GLU A 170 20.87 -16.75 64.49
CA GLU A 170 21.26 -15.51 63.83
C GLU A 170 21.06 -14.31 64.74
N LYS A 171 21.93 -13.31 64.63
CA LYS A 171 21.85 -12.07 65.41
C LYS A 171 21.88 -10.85 64.49
N CYS A 172 21.24 -9.79 64.93
CA CYS A 172 21.35 -8.49 64.29
C CYS A 172 22.74 -7.88 64.47
N ALA A 173 23.08 -6.93 63.60
CA ALA A 173 24.32 -6.17 63.69
C ALA A 173 24.50 -5.46 65.05
N SER A 174 25.75 -5.24 65.45
CA SER A 174 26.07 -4.44 66.65
C SER A 174 25.73 -2.97 66.45
N GLN A 175 25.42 -2.25 67.53
CA GLN A 175 25.08 -0.83 67.47
C GLN A 175 26.20 0.02 66.83
N GLU A 176 27.47 -0.35 67.04
CA GLU A 176 28.62 0.32 66.42
C GLU A 176 28.60 0.21 64.89
N LEU A 177 28.23 -0.96 64.35
CA LEU A 177 28.12 -1.19 62.91
C LEU A 177 26.92 -0.44 62.32
N ILE A 178 25.79 -0.42 63.05
CA ILE A 178 24.60 0.35 62.68
C ILE A 178 24.92 1.85 62.60
N ASP A 179 25.62 2.40 63.60
CA ASP A 179 26.00 3.81 63.61
C ASP A 179 27.00 4.15 62.49
N LYS A 180 27.88 3.20 62.14
CA LYS A 180 28.81 3.35 61.01
C LYS A 180 28.08 3.35 59.67
N PHE A 181 27.06 2.49 59.50
CA PHE A 181 26.19 2.47 58.33
C PHE A 181 25.46 3.80 58.12
N TYR A 182 24.82 4.36 59.15
CA TYR A 182 24.11 5.64 58.97
C TYR A 182 25.04 6.86 58.81
N LYS A 183 26.34 6.73 59.13
CA LYS A 183 27.35 7.76 58.85
C LYS A 183 27.94 7.67 57.44
N GLN A 184 27.76 6.56 56.74
CA GLN A 184 28.27 6.44 55.38
C GLN A 184 27.43 7.28 54.40
N SER A 185 28.04 7.78 53.34
CA SER A 185 27.33 8.54 52.31
C SER A 185 26.56 7.60 51.38
N LEU A 186 25.41 8.06 50.87
CA LEU A 186 24.65 7.39 49.81
C LEU A 186 24.10 6.00 50.19
N ASN A 187 23.39 5.91 51.32
CA ASN A 187 22.62 4.72 51.67
C ASN A 187 21.42 4.56 50.74
N ILE A 188 21.56 3.78 49.67
CA ILE A 188 20.54 3.65 48.63
C ILE A 188 20.19 2.17 48.41
N ALA A 189 18.92 1.82 48.62
CA ALA A 189 18.36 0.57 48.13
C ALA A 189 17.77 0.79 46.73
N VAL A 190 17.97 -0.15 45.82
CA VAL A 190 17.53 -0.08 44.43
C VAL A 190 16.47 -1.15 44.19
N LEU A 191 15.30 -0.70 43.78
CA LEU A 191 14.23 -1.55 43.27
C LEU A 191 14.33 -1.60 41.74
N GLN A 192 14.53 -2.80 41.21
CA GLN A 192 14.45 -3.09 39.78
C GLN A 192 13.13 -3.75 39.44
N ILE A 193 12.45 -3.20 38.44
CA ILE A 193 11.25 -3.80 37.85
C ILE A 193 11.60 -4.28 36.44
N HIS A 194 11.60 -5.59 36.26
CA HIS A 194 11.82 -6.28 35.01
C HIS A 194 10.49 -6.50 34.30
N TYR A 195 10.38 -6.02 33.07
CA TYR A 195 9.18 -6.17 32.25
C TYR A 195 9.54 -6.65 30.85
N LYS A 196 8.59 -7.32 30.20
CA LYS A 196 8.76 -7.92 28.89
C LYS A 196 7.90 -7.21 27.86
N GLN A 197 8.48 -6.96 26.70
CA GLN A 197 7.80 -6.41 25.53
C GLN A 197 8.08 -7.31 24.32
N LEU A 198 7.17 -7.31 23.36
CA LEU A 198 7.38 -8.00 22.10
C LEU A 198 7.94 -7.04 21.06
N ASN A 199 9.01 -7.46 20.38
CA ASN A 199 9.53 -6.74 19.23
C ASN A 199 8.55 -6.86 18.05
N SER A 200 8.12 -5.72 17.52
CA SER A 200 7.18 -5.67 16.40
C SER A 200 7.66 -6.39 15.12
N LYS A 201 8.96 -6.56 14.90
CA LYS A 201 9.46 -7.17 13.66
C LYS A 201 9.35 -8.69 13.66
N ASP A 202 9.88 -9.33 14.69
CA ASP A 202 10.07 -10.78 14.77
C ASP A 202 9.27 -11.44 15.90
N CYS A 203 8.49 -10.65 16.65
CA CYS A 203 7.75 -11.10 17.82
C CYS A 203 8.65 -11.71 18.91
N SER A 204 9.95 -11.37 18.92
CA SER A 204 10.88 -11.78 19.97
C SER A 204 10.58 -11.07 21.29
N GLU A 205 10.73 -11.79 22.40
CA GLU A 205 10.64 -11.22 23.74
C GLU A 205 11.87 -10.35 24.02
N GLN A 206 11.63 -9.11 24.42
CA GLN A 206 12.65 -8.17 24.87
C GLN A 206 12.37 -7.83 26.33
N THR A 207 13.37 -8.06 27.19
CA THR A 207 13.32 -7.67 28.60
C THR A 207 13.88 -6.27 28.75
N SER A 208 13.20 -5.44 29.51
CA SER A 208 13.64 -4.11 29.91
C SER A 208 13.54 -3.96 31.42
N VAL A 209 14.36 -3.07 31.97
CA VAL A 209 14.46 -2.84 33.42
C VAL A 209 14.19 -1.38 33.72
N GLN A 210 13.42 -1.14 34.78
CA GLN A 210 13.26 0.19 35.37
C GLN A 210 13.82 0.17 36.79
N GLU A 211 14.74 1.09 37.09
CA GLU A 211 15.36 1.20 38.40
C GLU A 211 14.78 2.38 39.19
N PHE A 212 14.59 2.16 40.49
CA PHE A 212 14.15 3.18 41.43
C PHE A 212 15.00 3.16 42.68
N TYR A 213 15.43 4.35 43.10
CA TYR A 213 16.37 4.54 44.19
C TYR A 213 15.62 4.98 45.45
N ILE A 214 15.79 4.24 46.53
CA ILE A 214 15.23 4.49 47.85
C ILE A 214 16.38 4.90 48.76
N GLN A 215 16.41 6.16 49.19
CA GLN A 215 17.39 6.62 50.15
C GLN A 215 16.99 6.13 51.56
N LEU A 216 17.91 5.48 52.26
CA LEU A 216 17.66 4.92 53.59
C LEU A 216 18.21 5.86 54.65
N GLU A 217 17.31 6.51 55.40
CA GLU A 217 17.64 7.48 56.44
C GLU A 217 16.98 7.12 57.76
N GLN A 218 17.59 7.49 58.88
CA GLN A 218 17.06 7.14 60.20
C GLN A 218 15.78 7.90 60.58
N GLN A 219 15.57 9.10 60.03
CA GLN A 219 14.48 10.01 60.41
C GLN A 219 13.23 9.89 59.52
N ASN A 220 13.41 9.39 58.30
CA ASN A 220 12.38 9.39 57.26
C ASN A 220 12.05 7.95 56.86
N CYS A 221 10.78 7.72 56.56
CA CYS A 221 10.28 6.49 55.99
C CYS A 221 9.82 6.74 54.56
N TYR A 222 10.40 6.05 53.59
CA TYR A 222 10.08 6.22 52.17
C TYR A 222 9.06 5.17 51.73
N THR A 223 7.94 5.61 51.18
CA THR A 223 6.90 4.73 50.65
C THR A 223 6.85 4.83 49.13
N LEU A 224 6.95 3.71 48.43
CA LEU A 224 6.80 3.59 46.98
C LEU A 224 5.50 2.85 46.67
N ASN A 225 4.52 3.57 46.13
CA ASN A 225 3.32 2.96 45.59
C ASN A 225 3.57 2.56 44.13
N THR A 226 3.79 1.27 43.90
CA THR A 226 4.15 0.66 42.62
C THR A 226 2.92 0.05 41.97
N PHE A 227 2.45 0.68 40.90
CA PHE A 227 1.33 0.20 40.09
C PHE A 227 1.86 -0.49 38.84
N LEU A 228 1.86 -1.83 38.85
CA LEU A 228 2.25 -2.63 37.70
C LEU A 228 1.24 -2.48 36.57
N GLN A 229 1.74 -2.37 35.34
CA GLN A 229 0.94 -2.29 34.12
C GLN A 229 1.18 -3.55 33.30
N SER A 230 0.12 -4.21 32.85
CA SER A 230 0.23 -5.35 31.94
C SER A 230 -0.16 -4.98 30.52
N SER A 231 0.29 -5.78 29.56
CA SER A 231 -0.14 -5.70 28.17
C SER A 231 -0.53 -7.08 27.66
N PHE A 232 -1.70 -7.14 27.03
CA PHE A 232 -2.21 -8.33 26.38
C PHE A 232 -1.95 -8.21 24.89
N TYR A 233 -1.09 -9.08 24.41
CA TYR A 233 -0.69 -9.14 23.03
C TYR A 233 -1.58 -10.12 22.28
N GLU A 234 -2.24 -9.62 21.22
CA GLU A 234 -2.91 -10.45 20.23
C GLU A 234 -2.07 -10.45 18.96
N ILE A 235 -1.43 -11.58 18.67
CA ILE A 235 -0.52 -11.72 17.54
C ILE A 235 -1.23 -12.47 16.42
N ARG A 236 -1.36 -11.82 15.26
CA ARG A 236 -1.93 -12.37 14.04
C ARG A 236 -0.85 -12.46 12.98
N ASP A 237 -0.16 -13.59 12.93
CA ASP A 237 1.01 -13.86 12.08
C ASP A 237 0.74 -14.86 10.94
N SER A 238 -0.53 -15.23 10.75
CA SER A 238 -0.91 -16.22 9.74
C SER A 238 -0.96 -15.63 8.33
N PHE A 239 -0.46 -16.35 7.32
CA PHE A 239 -0.44 -15.85 5.93
C PHE A 239 -1.84 -15.65 5.32
N LEU A 240 -2.80 -16.55 5.60
CA LEU A 240 -4.15 -16.54 5.03
C LEU A 240 -5.22 -16.52 6.12
N PHE A 241 -5.34 -17.64 6.83
CA PHE A 241 -6.28 -17.82 7.94
C PHE A 241 -5.56 -18.52 9.07
N GLY A 242 -5.68 -17.98 10.27
CA GLY A 242 -5.20 -18.66 11.45
C GLY A 242 -5.77 -18.02 12.71
N SER A 243 -5.66 -18.76 13.80
CA SER A 243 -6.07 -18.28 15.11
C SER A 243 -5.01 -17.33 15.65
N PRO A 244 -5.40 -16.19 16.24
CA PRO A 244 -4.46 -15.33 16.94
C PRO A 244 -3.79 -16.07 18.10
N ARG A 245 -2.52 -15.75 18.34
CA ARG A 245 -1.80 -16.16 19.54
C ARG A 245 -1.92 -15.07 20.59
N TYR A 246 -2.25 -15.45 21.82
CA TYR A 246 -2.42 -14.54 22.94
C TYR A 246 -1.30 -14.71 23.94
N ILE A 247 -0.69 -13.60 24.37
CA ILE A 247 0.37 -13.58 25.35
C ILE A 247 0.18 -12.37 26.25
N GLU A 248 0.49 -12.49 27.52
CA GLU A 248 0.34 -11.40 28.48
C GLU A 248 1.60 -11.26 29.32
N TYR A 249 2.10 -10.02 29.39
CA TYR A 249 3.28 -9.67 30.18
C TYR A 249 3.03 -8.40 30.99
N ILE A 250 3.82 -8.22 32.04
CA ILE A 250 4.01 -6.91 32.64
C ILE A 250 4.83 -6.08 31.67
N ASN A 251 4.35 -4.87 31.38
CA ASN A 251 4.89 -3.92 30.41
C ASN A 251 5.30 -2.59 31.07
N GLY A 252 5.75 -2.67 32.32
CA GLY A 252 6.25 -1.53 33.09
C GLY A 252 5.48 -1.27 34.38
N ALA A 253 5.86 -0.18 35.05
CA ALA A 253 5.26 0.22 36.30
C ALA A 253 5.18 1.75 36.41
N LEU A 254 4.10 2.21 37.04
CA LEU A 254 3.97 3.58 37.50
C LEU A 254 4.30 3.61 39.00
N ILE A 255 5.34 4.34 39.40
CA ILE A 255 5.70 4.49 40.81
C ILE A 255 5.34 5.89 41.30
N GLN A 256 4.68 5.95 42.46
CA GLN A 256 4.40 7.17 43.18
C GLN A 256 5.16 7.15 44.52
N PRO A 257 6.28 7.90 44.62
CA PRO A 257 7.05 7.99 45.86
C PRO A 257 6.35 8.94 46.85
N GLN A 258 6.48 8.64 48.12
CA GLN A 258 6.03 9.45 49.25
C GLN A 258 7.09 9.38 50.36
N THR A 259 7.29 10.49 51.06
CA THR A 259 8.16 10.54 52.23
C THR A 259 7.29 10.82 53.45
N ASN A 260 7.35 9.93 54.43
CA ASN A 260 6.62 9.99 55.69
C ASN A 260 7.60 10.08 56.87
N SER A 261 7.13 10.51 58.03
CA SER A 261 7.94 10.44 59.25
C SER A 261 8.06 8.99 59.72
N ILE A 262 9.15 8.66 60.41
CA ILE A 262 9.38 7.32 60.96
C ILE A 262 8.29 6.93 61.98
N GLU A 263 7.79 7.89 62.77
CA GLU A 263 6.73 7.66 63.76
C GLU A 263 5.41 7.27 63.09
N TYR A 264 5.07 7.92 61.96
CA TYR A 264 3.88 7.56 61.20
C TYR A 264 3.96 6.13 60.67
N CYS A 265 5.08 5.74 60.06
CA CYS A 265 5.26 4.37 59.57
C CYS A 265 5.25 3.34 60.70
N LYS A 266 5.85 3.67 61.85
CA LYS A 266 5.80 2.81 63.04
C LYS A 266 4.38 2.58 63.54
N LEU A 267 3.54 3.62 63.57
CA LEU A 267 2.13 3.49 63.95
C LEU A 267 1.31 2.72 62.91
N ALA A 268 1.62 2.87 61.62
CA ALA A 268 0.85 2.25 60.53
C ALA A 268 1.15 0.75 60.35
N TYR A 269 2.39 0.31 60.59
CA TYR A 269 2.86 -1.04 60.28
C TYR A 269 3.43 -1.83 61.47
N ASP A 270 3.34 -1.26 62.68
CA ASP A 270 3.81 -1.86 63.95
C ASP A 270 5.28 -2.32 63.94
N ASN A 271 6.11 -1.66 63.12
CA ASN A 271 7.54 -1.97 62.95
C ASN A 271 8.35 -0.69 62.68
N ASP A 272 9.65 -0.73 62.96
CA ASP A 272 10.58 0.36 62.60
C ASP A 272 10.91 0.31 61.08
N VAL A 273 9.92 0.66 60.26
CA VAL A 273 9.97 0.64 58.79
C VAL A 273 10.65 1.90 58.26
N LEU A 274 11.75 1.73 57.49
CA LEU A 274 12.48 2.82 56.83
C LEU A 274 12.13 2.93 55.34
N GLY A 275 11.71 1.82 54.74
CA GLY A 275 11.25 1.76 53.36
C GLY A 275 10.04 0.86 53.23
N LEU A 276 9.04 1.28 52.47
CA LEU A 276 7.87 0.48 52.14
C LEU A 276 7.66 0.49 50.63
N ILE A 277 7.56 -0.68 50.02
CA ILE A 277 7.26 -0.83 48.60
C ILE A 277 5.92 -1.55 48.52
N TYR A 278 4.87 -0.78 48.25
CA TYR A 278 3.53 -1.31 47.98
C TYR A 278 3.44 -1.64 46.50
N ILE A 279 3.10 -2.89 46.17
CA ILE A 279 3.03 -3.40 44.81
C ILE A 279 1.61 -3.92 44.56
N VAL A 280 0.98 -3.34 43.54
CA VAL A 280 -0.36 -3.70 43.11
C VAL A 280 -0.46 -3.62 41.60
N MET A 281 -1.36 -4.40 41.00
CA MET A 281 -1.76 -4.23 39.61
C MET A 281 -3.17 -3.62 39.56
N LYS A 282 -3.42 -2.69 38.63
CA LYS A 282 -4.77 -2.09 38.46
C LYS A 282 -5.43 -2.67 37.21
N GLY A 283 -6.74 -2.92 37.27
CA GLY A 283 -7.54 -3.68 36.30
C GLY A 283 -7.65 -3.15 34.85
N ASN A 284 -6.88 -2.11 34.49
CA ASN A 284 -6.83 -1.61 33.12
C ASN A 284 -5.58 -2.16 32.43
N GLN A 285 -5.79 -2.96 31.38
CA GLN A 285 -4.71 -3.50 30.57
C GLN A 285 -4.67 -2.82 29.21
N VAL A 286 -3.47 -2.67 28.66
CA VAL A 286 -3.31 -2.27 27.26
C VAL A 286 -3.37 -3.52 26.39
N LYS A 287 -4.39 -3.64 25.56
CA LYS A 287 -4.45 -4.65 24.51
C LYS A 287 -3.73 -4.13 23.27
N THR A 288 -2.66 -4.81 22.90
CA THR A 288 -1.83 -4.52 21.74
C THR A 288 -2.04 -5.60 20.69
N ILE A 289 -2.58 -5.23 19.53
CA ILE A 289 -2.80 -6.16 18.42
C ILE A 289 -1.67 -5.96 17.41
N PHE A 290 -0.91 -7.03 17.17
CA PHE A 290 0.06 -7.12 16.08
C PHE A 290 -0.58 -7.85 14.90
N GLU A 291 -0.86 -7.12 13.83
CA GLU A 291 -1.42 -7.67 12.60
C GLU A 291 -0.36 -7.63 11.49
N TYR A 292 0.23 -8.79 11.20
CA TYR A 292 1.19 -8.95 10.12
C TYR A 292 0.45 -8.98 8.77
N PRO A 293 1.07 -8.47 7.69
CA PRO A 293 0.43 -8.41 6.39
C PRO A 293 0.06 -9.79 5.88
N HIS A 294 -1.24 -9.96 5.59
CA HIS A 294 -1.78 -11.20 5.04
C HIS A 294 -1.59 -11.24 3.52
N ALA A 295 -1.81 -12.42 2.92
CA ALA A 295 -1.77 -12.61 1.47
C ALA A 295 -2.62 -11.58 0.70
N GLY A 296 -3.78 -11.21 1.26
CA GLY A 296 -4.64 -10.16 0.69
C GLY A 296 -3.98 -8.78 0.65
N ASP A 297 -3.32 -8.38 1.74
CA ASP A 297 -2.58 -7.11 1.79
C ASP A 297 -1.40 -7.11 0.80
N LEU A 298 -0.67 -8.23 0.70
CA LEU A 298 0.45 -8.37 -0.24
C LEU A 298 -0.02 -8.30 -1.69
N LEU A 299 -1.09 -9.02 -2.03
CA LEU A 299 -1.67 -9.02 -3.37
C LEU A 299 -2.25 -7.65 -3.73
N ALA A 300 -2.84 -6.93 -2.77
CA ALA A 300 -3.30 -5.57 -2.99
C ALA A 300 -2.13 -4.61 -3.28
N ASN A 301 -1.03 -4.73 -2.55
CA ASN A 301 0.18 -3.92 -2.78
C ASN A 301 0.81 -4.22 -4.15
N ILE A 302 0.97 -5.51 -4.49
CA ILE A 302 1.43 -5.96 -5.80
C ILE A 302 0.49 -5.44 -6.90
N GLY A 303 -0.81 -5.65 -6.74
CA GLY A 303 -1.83 -5.25 -7.71
C GLY A 303 -1.84 -3.74 -7.97
N SER A 304 -1.64 -2.92 -6.93
CA SER A 304 -1.55 -1.47 -7.05
C SER A 304 -0.41 -1.04 -7.96
N ILE A 305 0.81 -1.55 -7.73
CA ILE A 305 1.99 -1.19 -8.52
C ILE A 305 1.93 -1.76 -9.93
N VAL A 306 1.45 -3.00 -10.08
CA VAL A 306 1.21 -3.60 -11.39
C VAL A 306 0.21 -2.75 -12.18
N SER A 307 -0.87 -2.26 -11.56
CA SER A 307 -1.84 -1.37 -12.20
C SER A 307 -1.22 -0.07 -12.68
N VAL A 308 -0.31 0.53 -11.89
CA VAL A 308 0.45 1.72 -12.30
C VAL A 308 1.36 1.42 -13.49
N LEU A 309 2.07 0.29 -13.49
CA LEU A 309 2.89 -0.13 -14.64
C LEU A 309 2.03 -0.33 -15.90
N PHE A 310 0.82 -0.88 -15.75
CA PHE A 310 -0.12 -1.01 -16.85
C PHE A 310 -0.67 0.33 -17.37
N MET A 311 -0.57 1.44 -16.64
CA MET A 311 -0.91 2.77 -17.20
C MET A 311 0.03 3.18 -18.35
N ILE A 312 1.25 2.63 -18.42
CA ILE A 312 2.17 2.85 -19.56
C ILE A 312 1.52 2.40 -20.89
N LYS A 313 0.55 1.48 -20.84
CA LYS A 313 -0.30 1.10 -21.97
C LYS A 313 -0.82 2.30 -22.75
N TYR A 314 -1.28 3.36 -22.08
CA TYR A 314 -1.85 4.53 -22.77
C TYR A 314 -0.83 5.23 -23.66
N LEU A 315 0.43 5.34 -23.21
CA LEU A 315 1.51 5.89 -24.02
C LEU A 315 1.81 4.98 -25.23
N ILE A 316 1.82 3.67 -25.02
CA ILE A 316 2.05 2.69 -26.10
C ILE A 316 0.94 2.76 -27.14
N ILE A 317 -0.33 2.89 -26.72
CA ILE A 317 -1.46 3.10 -27.62
C ILE A 317 -1.26 4.39 -28.43
N ILE A 318 -0.92 5.52 -27.80
CA ILE A 318 -0.68 6.76 -28.56
C ILE A 318 0.45 6.58 -29.59
N ILE A 319 1.54 5.91 -29.21
CA ILE A 319 2.68 5.63 -30.08
C ILE A 319 2.28 4.69 -31.23
N ASN A 320 1.57 3.61 -30.94
CA ASN A 320 1.11 2.63 -31.92
C ASN A 320 0.14 3.29 -32.91
N GLN A 321 -0.73 4.20 -32.46
CA GLN A 321 -1.66 4.94 -33.31
C GLN A 321 -0.91 5.87 -34.25
N TYR A 322 0.10 6.58 -33.74
CA TYR A 322 0.97 7.43 -34.54
C TYR A 322 1.72 6.63 -35.62
N PHE A 323 2.28 5.47 -35.27
CA PHE A 323 2.97 4.61 -36.25
C PHE A 323 2.02 4.07 -37.31
N LEU A 324 0.82 3.66 -36.89
CA LEU A 324 -0.22 3.18 -37.80
C LEU A 324 -0.62 4.25 -38.82
N ASN A 325 -0.95 5.46 -38.35
CA ASN A 325 -1.33 6.58 -39.22
C ASN A 325 -0.22 6.91 -40.23
N ASN A 326 1.04 6.93 -39.78
CA ASN A 326 2.17 7.15 -40.69
C ASN A 326 2.35 6.04 -41.71
N GLN A 327 2.11 4.79 -41.31
CA GLN A 327 2.18 3.65 -42.23
C GLN A 327 1.09 3.75 -43.31
N ILE A 328 -0.14 4.11 -42.93
CA ILE A 328 -1.25 4.28 -43.88
C ILE A 328 -0.96 5.44 -44.83
N ILE A 329 -0.58 6.61 -44.30
CA ILE A 329 -0.25 7.78 -45.14
C ILE A 329 0.87 7.43 -46.11
N LYS A 330 1.92 6.71 -45.65
CA LYS A 330 2.98 6.25 -46.54
C LYS A 330 2.45 5.34 -47.66
N GLN A 331 1.59 4.38 -47.32
CA GLN A 331 0.97 3.49 -48.32
C GLN A 331 0.11 4.27 -49.33
N LEU A 332 -0.59 5.30 -48.90
CA LEU A 332 -1.35 6.19 -49.79
C LEU A 332 -0.43 7.00 -50.71
N ILE A 333 0.66 7.57 -50.18
CA ILE A 333 1.65 8.27 -51.00
C ILE A 333 2.23 7.31 -52.05
N GLU A 334 2.58 6.08 -51.67
CA GLU A 334 3.10 5.06 -52.59
C GLU A 334 2.07 4.62 -53.66
N LEU A 335 0.78 4.80 -53.40
CA LEU A 335 -0.29 4.52 -54.35
C LEU A 335 -0.42 5.63 -55.40
N TYR A 336 -0.43 6.90 -54.97
CA TYR A 336 -0.55 8.06 -55.87
C TYR A 336 0.76 8.43 -56.57
N TYR A 337 1.90 8.15 -55.94
CA TYR A 337 3.24 8.43 -56.45
C TYR A 337 4.10 7.15 -56.43
N PRO A 338 4.03 6.32 -57.48
CA PRO A 338 4.75 5.05 -57.52
C PRO A 338 6.27 5.20 -57.35
N GLU A 339 6.85 6.31 -57.82
CA GLU A 339 8.27 6.66 -57.70
C GLU A 339 8.73 6.79 -56.24
N TYR A 340 7.80 7.10 -55.33
CA TYR A 340 8.06 7.21 -53.90
C TYR A 340 8.55 5.90 -53.28
N LYS A 341 8.22 4.75 -53.89
CA LYS A 341 8.70 3.42 -53.47
C LYS A 341 10.23 3.30 -53.53
N HIS A 342 10.88 4.08 -54.39
CA HIS A 342 12.33 4.09 -54.57
C HIS A 342 13.06 5.14 -53.72
N ILE A 343 12.33 5.88 -52.87
CA ILE A 343 12.88 6.88 -51.97
C ILE A 343 13.20 6.24 -50.62
N THR A 344 14.45 6.38 -50.17
CA THR A 344 14.88 5.95 -48.83
C THR A 344 15.13 7.17 -47.94
N ILE A 345 14.39 7.24 -46.83
CA ILE A 345 14.44 8.35 -45.87
C ILE A 345 15.12 7.87 -44.60
N GLN A 346 16.25 8.50 -44.23
CA GLN A 346 16.92 8.27 -42.96
C GLN A 346 16.58 9.38 -41.98
N LYS A 347 15.95 9.00 -40.86
CA LYS A 347 15.57 9.91 -39.76
C LYS A 347 16.49 9.73 -38.56
N ASN A 348 16.71 10.79 -37.80
CA ASN A 348 17.41 10.70 -36.50
C ASN A 348 16.46 10.23 -35.38
N TRP A 349 17.00 10.03 -34.17
CA TRP A 349 16.20 9.67 -32.98
C TRP A 349 15.15 10.73 -32.61
N LYS A 350 15.40 12.01 -32.94
CA LYS A 350 14.43 13.13 -32.85
C LYS A 350 13.48 13.22 -34.06
N ARG A 351 13.43 12.20 -34.92
CA ARG A 351 12.57 12.08 -36.13
C ARG A 351 12.80 13.08 -37.26
N GLN A 352 13.87 13.87 -37.23
CA GLN A 352 14.24 14.78 -38.32
C GLN A 352 14.89 14.02 -39.48
N ILE A 353 14.51 14.39 -40.71
CA ILE A 353 15.06 13.80 -41.95
C ILE A 353 16.48 14.32 -42.16
N LYS A 354 17.47 13.43 -42.07
CA LYS A 354 18.89 13.78 -42.26
C LYS A 354 19.40 13.47 -43.66
N LEU A 355 18.85 12.45 -44.31
CA LEU A 355 19.31 12.01 -45.62
C LEU A 355 18.16 11.38 -46.39
N VAL A 356 18.04 11.78 -47.66
CA VAL A 356 17.05 11.25 -48.61
C VAL A 356 17.81 10.78 -49.84
N LYS A 357 17.65 9.50 -50.20
CA LYS A 357 18.18 8.98 -51.47
C LYS A 357 17.06 8.57 -52.38
N TYR A 358 17.13 8.99 -53.63
CA TYR A 358 16.34 8.47 -54.73
C TYR A 358 17.26 7.65 -55.63
N GLN A 359 17.01 6.35 -55.77
CA GLN A 359 17.84 5.45 -56.60
C GLN A 359 19.36 5.62 -56.34
N ASN A 360 19.76 5.69 -55.06
CA ASN A 360 21.12 5.94 -54.55
C ASN A 360 21.71 7.35 -54.75
N ASN A 361 21.04 8.25 -55.46
CA ASN A 361 21.44 9.66 -55.57
C ASN A 361 20.89 10.48 -54.40
N GLN A 362 21.71 11.38 -53.86
CA GLN A 362 21.29 12.27 -52.79
C GLN A 362 20.39 13.38 -53.34
N VAL A 363 19.20 13.51 -52.75
CA VAL A 363 18.23 14.56 -53.09
C VAL A 363 18.45 15.76 -52.16
N ASP A 364 18.19 16.97 -52.63
CA ASP A 364 18.21 18.15 -51.77
C ASP A 364 17.19 18.01 -50.63
N LEU A 365 17.68 18.15 -49.40
CA LEU A 365 16.89 17.97 -48.18
C LEU A 365 15.81 19.03 -48.03
N LYS A 366 16.09 20.28 -48.42
CA LYS A 366 15.14 21.39 -48.23
C LYS A 366 13.96 21.28 -49.18
N GLU A 367 14.25 21.02 -50.44
CA GLU A 367 13.22 20.83 -51.48
C GLU A 367 12.36 19.60 -51.18
N PHE A 368 13.00 18.48 -50.80
CA PHE A 368 12.27 17.27 -50.42
C PHE A 368 11.41 17.45 -49.17
N GLN A 369 11.87 18.18 -48.16
CA GLN A 369 11.08 18.44 -46.95
C GLN A 369 9.81 19.22 -47.27
N SER A 370 9.91 20.31 -48.02
CA SER A 370 8.77 21.12 -48.47
C SER A 370 7.76 20.28 -49.28
N PHE A 371 8.27 19.49 -50.22
CA PHE A 371 7.45 18.57 -51.01
C PHE A 371 6.76 17.50 -50.15
N TYR A 372 7.50 16.88 -49.23
CA TYR A 372 7.00 15.81 -48.37
C TYR A 372 5.93 16.31 -47.40
N GLU A 373 6.12 17.49 -46.79
CA GLU A 373 5.11 18.10 -45.92
C GLU A 373 3.81 18.39 -46.68
N LYS A 374 3.92 18.99 -47.87
CA LYS A 374 2.76 19.26 -48.73
C LYS A 374 1.98 17.99 -49.09
N ILE A 375 2.69 16.94 -49.55
CA ILE A 375 2.05 15.68 -49.92
C ILE A 375 1.47 14.96 -48.69
N TYR A 376 2.17 14.99 -47.57
CA TYR A 376 1.72 14.37 -46.34
C TYR A 376 0.38 14.97 -45.88
N ASP A 377 0.26 16.30 -45.88
CA ASP A 377 -0.98 16.99 -45.51
C ASP A 377 -2.11 16.74 -46.52
N GLN A 378 -1.80 16.72 -47.81
CA GLN A 378 -2.76 16.35 -48.86
C GLN A 378 -3.29 14.92 -48.67
N MET A 379 -2.41 13.94 -48.41
CA MET A 379 -2.81 12.55 -48.21
C MET A 379 -3.57 12.35 -46.89
N LYS A 380 -3.18 13.06 -45.83
CA LYS A 380 -3.92 13.07 -44.56
C LYS A 380 -5.34 13.60 -44.76
N SER A 381 -5.50 14.69 -45.51
CA SER A 381 -6.81 15.24 -45.85
C SER A 381 -7.62 14.24 -46.68
N LYS A 382 -7.02 13.65 -47.74
CA LYS A 382 -7.69 12.64 -48.59
C LYS A 382 -8.12 11.38 -47.84
N PHE A 383 -7.37 10.98 -46.81
CA PHE A 383 -7.70 9.83 -45.97
C PHE A 383 -8.79 10.12 -44.92
N SER A 384 -9.30 11.36 -44.83
CA SER A 384 -10.42 11.66 -43.94
C SER A 384 -11.68 10.90 -44.36
N PHE A 385 -12.46 10.47 -43.37
CA PHE A 385 -13.71 9.74 -43.60
C PHE A 385 -14.67 10.52 -44.51
N ILE A 386 -14.73 11.85 -44.34
CA ILE A 386 -15.56 12.75 -45.14
C ILE A 386 -15.13 12.71 -46.61
N ASN A 387 -13.83 12.77 -46.89
CA ASN A 387 -13.33 12.70 -48.27
C ASN A 387 -13.53 11.31 -48.89
N LEU A 388 -13.37 10.23 -48.12
CA LEU A 388 -13.67 8.88 -48.60
C LEU A 388 -15.15 8.73 -48.99
N LEU A 389 -16.07 9.24 -48.15
CA LEU A 389 -17.51 9.22 -48.42
C LEU A 389 -17.85 10.07 -49.66
N TYR A 390 -17.22 11.22 -49.79
CA TYR A 390 -17.38 12.10 -50.95
C TYR A 390 -16.89 11.44 -52.25
N GLU A 391 -15.72 10.82 -52.26
CA GLU A 391 -15.19 10.13 -53.44
C GLU A 391 -16.04 8.91 -53.83
N ILE A 392 -16.55 8.16 -52.84
CA ILE A 392 -17.54 7.09 -53.11
C ILE A 392 -18.80 7.67 -53.76
N SER A 393 -19.29 8.80 -53.28
CA SER A 393 -20.46 9.48 -53.84
C SER A 393 -20.22 9.97 -55.28
N ARG A 394 -19.01 10.47 -55.59
CA ARG A 394 -18.63 10.82 -56.97
C ARG A 394 -18.56 9.61 -57.89
N ILE A 395 -17.98 8.51 -57.42
CA ILE A 395 -17.97 7.25 -58.18
C ILE A 395 -19.40 6.78 -58.43
N GLN A 396 -20.27 6.87 -57.43
CA GLN A 396 -21.69 6.54 -57.57
C GLN A 396 -22.38 7.38 -58.66
N LEU A 397 -22.12 8.69 -58.69
CA LEU A 397 -22.64 9.60 -59.71
C LEU A 397 -22.10 9.27 -61.11
N LEU A 398 -20.80 8.99 -61.24
CA LEU A 398 -20.19 8.59 -62.51
C LEU A 398 -20.72 7.24 -63.04
N ILE A 399 -20.96 6.27 -62.15
CA ILE A 399 -21.58 5.01 -62.51
C ILE A 399 -23.03 5.26 -62.95
N ARG A 400 -23.76 6.13 -62.25
CA ARG A 400 -25.14 6.50 -62.62
C ARG A 400 -25.22 7.26 -63.94
N SER A 401 -24.21 8.04 -64.32
CA SER A 401 -24.18 8.73 -65.61
C SER A 401 -23.85 7.82 -66.78
N THR A 402 -23.25 6.65 -66.53
CA THR A 402 -22.82 5.72 -67.59
C THR A 402 -23.70 4.46 -67.70
N LYS A 403 -24.47 4.14 -66.66
CA LYS A 403 -25.34 2.96 -66.60
C LYS A 403 -26.81 3.34 -66.59
N SER A 404 -27.64 2.46 -67.15
CA SER A 404 -29.08 2.65 -67.13
C SER A 404 -29.62 2.49 -65.70
N ARG A 405 -30.72 3.19 -65.38
CA ARG A 405 -31.40 3.06 -64.06
C ARG A 405 -31.78 1.61 -63.73
N GLU A 406 -32.04 0.79 -64.74
CA GLU A 406 -32.36 -0.63 -64.56
C GLU A 406 -31.15 -1.48 -64.16
N GLU A 407 -29.97 -1.24 -64.74
CA GLU A 407 -28.73 -1.90 -64.33
C GLU A 407 -28.31 -1.51 -62.91
N PHE A 408 -28.53 -0.25 -62.54
CA PHE A 408 -28.28 0.23 -61.18
C PHE A 408 -29.24 -0.40 -60.17
N ARG A 409 -30.53 -0.54 -60.52
CA ARG A 409 -31.49 -1.30 -59.71
C ARG A 409 -31.09 -2.77 -59.57
N LYS A 410 -30.63 -3.40 -60.65
CA LYS A 410 -30.12 -4.78 -60.63
C LYS A 410 -28.88 -4.91 -59.73
N SER A 411 -27.95 -3.94 -59.75
CA SER A 411 -26.78 -3.98 -58.85
C SER A 411 -27.14 -3.82 -57.37
N HIS A 412 -28.13 -2.98 -57.06
CA HIS A 412 -28.65 -2.84 -55.69
C HIS A 412 -29.43 -4.08 -55.22
N GLN A 413 -29.93 -4.89 -56.16
CA GLN A 413 -30.54 -6.20 -55.88
C GLN A 413 -29.48 -7.31 -55.69
N ILE A 414 -28.24 -7.12 -56.15
CA ILE A 414 -27.09 -7.97 -55.82
C ILE A 414 -26.54 -7.53 -54.45
N GLY A 415 -27.38 -7.65 -53.42
CA GLY A 415 -26.97 -7.52 -52.03
C GLY A 415 -26.56 -8.88 -51.45
N ILE A 416 -25.84 -8.88 -50.34
CA ILE A 416 -25.74 -10.07 -49.49
C ILE A 416 -27.16 -10.33 -48.99
N LYS A 417 -27.79 -11.42 -49.45
CA LYS A 417 -29.11 -11.82 -48.94
C LYS A 417 -28.98 -12.00 -47.43
N LEU A 418 -29.74 -11.22 -46.68
CA LEU A 418 -29.95 -11.47 -45.26
C LEU A 418 -30.55 -12.88 -45.17
N ASN A 419 -29.74 -13.87 -44.80
CA ASN A 419 -30.21 -15.19 -44.40
C ASN A 419 -30.88 -15.07 -43.01
N PHE A 420 -31.90 -14.23 -42.92
CA PHE A 420 -32.89 -14.34 -41.88
C PHE A 420 -34.11 -14.98 -42.53
N SER A 421 -34.49 -16.15 -42.01
CA SER A 421 -35.62 -17.01 -42.41
C SER A 421 -35.21 -18.05 -43.46
N ASN A 422 -34.97 -19.32 -43.09
CA ASN A 422 -36.03 -20.28 -42.73
C ASN A 422 -37.34 -19.92 -43.43
N GLU A 423 -37.55 -20.55 -44.57
CA GLU A 423 -38.82 -20.76 -45.26
C GLU A 423 -40.06 -20.47 -44.40
N LYS A 424 -40.47 -19.20 -44.37
CA LYS A 424 -41.86 -18.81 -44.12
C LYS A 424 -42.14 -17.66 -45.07
N GLU A 425 -43.05 -17.97 -45.98
CA GLU A 425 -43.63 -17.08 -46.98
C GLU A 425 -44.02 -15.74 -46.36
N PHE A 426 -43.15 -14.73 -46.51
CA PHE A 426 -43.60 -13.35 -46.49
C PHE A 426 -44.13 -13.04 -47.89
N ASN A 427 -45.42 -13.31 -48.07
CA ASN A 427 -46.21 -12.79 -49.19
C ASN A 427 -46.20 -11.26 -49.14
N PHE A 428 -45.17 -10.64 -49.70
CA PHE A 428 -45.31 -9.30 -50.24
C PHE A 428 -46.24 -9.42 -51.43
N SER A 429 -47.53 -9.19 -51.19
CA SER A 429 -48.52 -8.91 -52.22
C SER A 429 -47.93 -7.83 -53.11
N ALA A 430 -47.54 -8.25 -54.31
CA ALA A 430 -47.16 -7.40 -55.40
C ALA A 430 -48.33 -6.46 -55.71
N ALA A 431 -48.31 -5.28 -55.11
CA ALA A 431 -49.00 -4.14 -55.68
C ALA A 431 -48.36 -3.93 -57.06
N LYS A 432 -49.06 -4.41 -58.10
CA LYS A 432 -48.76 -4.16 -59.49
C LYS A 432 -48.47 -2.65 -59.63
N PRO A 433 -47.24 -2.22 -59.98
CA PRO A 433 -47.10 -0.87 -60.48
C PRO A 433 -47.83 -0.85 -61.82
N SER A 434 -48.92 -0.10 -61.89
CA SER A 434 -49.62 0.17 -63.13
C SER A 434 -48.61 0.70 -64.15
N PHE A 435 -48.41 -0.07 -65.21
CA PHE A 435 -47.75 0.37 -66.43
C PHE A 435 -48.52 1.59 -66.98
N THR A 436 -48.04 2.78 -66.70
CA THR A 436 -48.12 3.87 -67.68
C THR A 436 -46.84 3.86 -68.47
N GLN A 437 -46.93 3.36 -69.69
CA GLN A 437 -46.00 3.65 -70.77
C GLN A 437 -45.79 5.17 -70.85
N ARG A 438 -44.65 5.63 -70.33
CA ARG A 438 -43.93 6.75 -70.93
C ARG A 438 -42.56 6.22 -71.30
N ALA A 439 -42.49 5.68 -72.52
CA ALA A 439 -41.30 5.81 -73.33
C ALA A 439 -41.04 7.31 -73.50
N CYS A 440 -40.32 7.89 -72.55
CA CYS A 440 -39.65 9.16 -72.73
C CYS A 440 -38.17 8.85 -72.65
N SER A 441 -37.55 8.80 -73.83
CA SER A 441 -36.18 9.20 -74.05
C SER A 441 -35.94 10.57 -73.40
N ASN A 442 -35.71 10.58 -72.10
CA ASN A 442 -35.29 11.79 -71.40
C ASN A 442 -33.76 11.84 -71.45
N PRO A 443 -33.17 12.95 -71.93
CA PRO A 443 -31.74 13.18 -71.79
C PRO A 443 -31.36 13.06 -70.31
N LEU A 444 -30.12 12.66 -70.04
CA LEU A 444 -29.53 12.72 -68.70
C LEU A 444 -29.71 14.14 -68.14
N TYR A 445 -30.65 14.30 -67.22
CA TYR A 445 -30.69 15.45 -66.34
C TYR A 445 -30.50 14.94 -64.91
N LEU A 446 -29.54 15.54 -64.21
CA LEU A 446 -29.37 15.44 -62.77
C LEU A 446 -30.68 15.89 -62.11
N THR A 447 -31.12 15.22 -61.05
CA THR A 447 -32.27 15.71 -60.27
C THR A 447 -31.91 17.00 -59.54
N ASP A 448 -32.88 17.83 -59.16
CA ASP A 448 -32.61 19.10 -58.47
C ASP A 448 -31.79 18.88 -57.18
N GLU A 449 -32.08 17.83 -56.40
CA GLU A 449 -31.26 17.41 -55.25
C GLU A 449 -29.80 17.04 -55.62
N GLU A 450 -29.56 16.57 -56.85
CA GLU A 450 -28.22 16.24 -57.36
C GLU A 450 -27.50 17.48 -57.90
N VAL A 451 -28.24 18.46 -58.41
CA VAL A 451 -27.73 19.79 -58.77
C VAL A 451 -27.39 20.57 -57.51
N ASP A 452 -28.17 20.43 -56.43
CA ASP A 452 -27.95 21.08 -55.15
C ASP A 452 -26.66 20.58 -54.47
N ILE A 453 -26.37 19.28 -54.53
CA ILE A 453 -25.09 18.70 -54.06
C ILE A 453 -23.90 19.23 -54.89
N LEU A 454 -24.11 19.63 -56.14
CA LEU A 454 -23.08 20.08 -57.08
C LEU A 454 -22.96 21.60 -57.22
N SER A 455 -23.92 22.40 -56.71
CA SER A 455 -23.93 23.85 -56.89
C SER A 455 -23.07 24.57 -55.83
N LEU A 456 -22.14 25.40 -56.31
CA LEU A 456 -21.25 26.21 -55.46
C LEU A 456 -21.98 27.34 -54.71
N ASN A 457 -23.14 27.76 -55.20
CA ASN A 457 -23.79 29.02 -54.79
C ASN A 457 -24.62 28.93 -53.51
N GLU A 458 -25.04 27.74 -53.06
CA GLU A 458 -25.77 27.61 -51.78
C GLU A 458 -24.87 27.35 -50.58
N ARG A 459 -23.61 26.90 -50.78
CA ARG A 459 -22.63 26.83 -49.68
C ARG A 459 -22.39 28.17 -49.00
N THR A 460 -22.56 29.30 -49.71
CA THR A 460 -22.44 30.64 -49.11
C THR A 460 -23.72 31.09 -48.38
N ARG A 461 -24.88 30.46 -48.65
CA ARG A 461 -26.16 30.81 -48.04
C ARG A 461 -26.46 30.01 -46.76
N GLU A 462 -26.12 28.72 -46.71
CA GLU A 462 -26.36 27.89 -45.51
C GLU A 462 -25.41 28.23 -44.34
N ILE A 463 -24.20 28.74 -44.60
CA ILE A 463 -23.25 29.19 -43.56
C ILE A 463 -23.81 30.33 -42.69
N ASN A 464 -24.84 31.05 -43.16
CA ASN A 464 -25.44 32.15 -42.41
C ASN A 464 -26.60 31.73 -41.49
N TYR A 465 -27.17 30.52 -41.64
CA TYR A 465 -28.36 30.15 -40.87
C TYR A 465 -28.15 29.03 -39.83
N ASP A 466 -27.10 28.20 -39.95
CA ASP A 466 -26.78 27.18 -38.94
C ASP A 466 -25.32 27.28 -38.48
N LYS A 467 -25.01 28.31 -37.67
CA LYS A 467 -23.78 28.33 -36.89
C LYS A 467 -23.99 27.58 -35.58
N ILE A 468 -23.42 26.38 -35.48
CA ILE A 468 -23.15 25.74 -34.20
C ILE A 468 -21.98 26.54 -33.56
N PRO A 469 -22.10 27.02 -32.30
CA PRO A 469 -21.00 27.72 -31.66
C PRO A 469 -19.82 26.74 -31.48
N ASP A 470 -18.62 27.17 -31.88
CA ASP A 470 -17.31 26.49 -31.76
C ASP A 470 -16.77 25.73 -32.98
N GLU A 471 -17.37 25.86 -34.17
CA GLU A 471 -16.71 25.35 -35.39
C GLU A 471 -15.63 26.33 -35.89
N LEU A 472 -14.35 25.97 -35.70
CA LEU A 472 -13.20 26.69 -36.25
C LEU A 472 -13.20 26.56 -37.78
N SER A 473 -13.59 27.63 -38.46
CA SER A 473 -13.56 27.72 -39.92
C SER A 473 -12.15 28.05 -40.44
N GLU A 474 -11.29 27.04 -40.60
CA GLU A 474 -10.14 27.15 -41.50
C GLU A 474 -10.51 26.54 -42.87
N GLN A 475 -10.90 27.42 -43.80
CA GLN A 475 -11.21 27.06 -45.18
C GLN A 475 -9.91 26.91 -45.98
N ASN A 476 -9.51 25.66 -46.27
CA ASN A 476 -8.74 25.37 -47.48
C ASN A 476 -9.71 24.87 -48.55
N ASP A 477 -9.71 25.54 -49.71
CA ASP A 477 -10.62 25.29 -50.82
C ASP A 477 -10.48 23.84 -51.34
N PHE A 478 -11.62 23.13 -51.43
CA PHE A 478 -11.70 21.74 -51.89
C PHE A 478 -11.09 21.54 -53.29
N TYR A 479 -11.16 22.57 -54.14
CA TYR A 479 -10.58 22.55 -55.47
C TYR A 479 -9.04 22.62 -55.43
N GLU A 480 -8.47 23.41 -54.54
CA GLU A 480 -7.02 23.50 -54.30
C GLU A 480 -6.47 22.21 -53.67
N ILE A 481 -7.23 21.56 -52.78
CA ILE A 481 -6.84 20.29 -52.14
C ILE A 481 -6.73 19.13 -53.15
N ASN A 482 -7.48 19.19 -54.26
CA ASN A 482 -7.56 18.11 -55.26
C ASN A 482 -6.87 18.41 -56.59
N LYS A 483 -6.28 19.60 -56.75
CA LYS A 483 -5.53 19.96 -57.95
C LYS A 483 -4.18 19.24 -57.94
N ILE A 484 -3.99 18.33 -58.89
CA ILE A 484 -2.67 17.78 -59.22
C ILE A 484 -2.00 18.79 -60.15
N THR A 485 -0.93 19.44 -59.68
CA THR A 485 0.04 20.14 -60.54
C THR A 485 1.29 19.30 -60.68
#